data_AF-A0A8X6SSJ8-F1
#
_entry.id   AF-A0A8X6SSJ8-F1
#
_cell.length_a   1.000
_cell.length_b   1.000
_cell.length_c   1.000
_cell.angle_alpha   90.00
_cell.angle_beta   90.00
_cell.angle_gamma   90.00
#
_symmetry.space_group_name_H-M   'P 1'
#
loop_
_entity.id
_entity.type
_entity.pdbx_description
1 polymer ?
#
loop_
_entity_poly.entity_id
_entity_poly.type
_entity_poly.pdbx_seq_one_letter_code
_entity_poly.pdbx_strand_id
1 'polypeptide(L)'
;MMSRSCGSNKTAQHVTQARATIDLMKDTFGDRLISRFGPVNWPPRSCDLTPLDYFLWGYVKSLVYSDKPQTLEHLEDNIRHVIADIRPQMLEKVNENWTSRFDYIRASRDSHMPEIIFKM
;
A
#
# COMPACT_ATOMS: atom_id res chain seq x y z
N MET A 1 50.80 -0.52 -12.50
CA MET A 1 50.46 -1.28 -11.26
C MET A 1 50.20 -0.24 -10.19
N MET A 2 49.04 -0.05 -9.55
CA MET A 2 47.81 -0.84 -9.42
C MET A 2 46.63 0.15 -9.36
N SER A 3 45.56 -0.08 -10.14
CA SER A 3 44.27 0.58 -9.90
C SER A 3 43.49 -0.23 -8.87
N ARG A 4 43.17 0.36 -7.71
CA ARG A 4 42.16 -0.17 -6.80
C ARG A 4 40.83 0.48 -7.14
N SER A 5 39.97 -0.24 -7.87
CA SER A 5 38.54 0.06 -7.91
C SER A 5 37.86 -0.82 -6.86
N CYS A 6 37.40 -0.21 -5.77
CA CYS A 6 36.50 -0.83 -4.82
C CYS A 6 35.25 0.04 -4.73
N GLY A 7 34.25 -0.34 -5.50
CA GLY A 7 32.90 0.21 -5.47
C GLY A 7 31.92 -0.94 -5.65
N SER A 8 31.78 -1.78 -4.62
CA SER A 8 30.86 -2.91 -4.64
C SER A 8 29.41 -2.40 -4.82
N ASN A 9 28.85 -2.70 -6.00
CA ASN A 9 27.47 -2.42 -6.40
C ASN A 9 26.46 -3.15 -5.51
N LYS A 10 26.08 -2.54 -4.38
CA LYS A 10 24.98 -3.01 -3.51
C LYS A 10 23.62 -3.00 -4.24
N THR A 11 23.47 -2.16 -5.26
CA THR A 11 22.29 -2.05 -6.13
C THR A 11 22.12 -3.25 -7.06
N ALA A 12 23.20 -3.89 -7.51
CA ALA A 12 23.12 -5.00 -8.44
C ALA A 12 22.59 -6.28 -7.78
N GLN A 13 23.04 -6.58 -6.55
CA GLN A 13 22.62 -7.78 -5.80
C GLN A 13 21.14 -7.75 -5.41
N HIS A 14 20.60 -6.58 -5.05
CA HIS A 14 19.20 -6.42 -4.67
C HIS A 14 18.23 -6.62 -5.86
N VAL A 15 18.68 -6.34 -7.08
CA VAL A 15 17.87 -6.47 -8.31
C VAL A 15 17.82 -7.92 -8.80
N THR A 16 18.89 -8.70 -8.65
CA THR A 16 18.92 -10.11 -9.08
C THR A 16 18.06 -11.00 -8.20
N GLN A 17 18.05 -10.77 -6.89
CA GLN A 17 17.24 -11.56 -5.95
C GLN A 17 15.74 -11.32 -6.16
N ALA A 18 15.34 -10.07 -6.42
CA ALA A 18 13.96 -9.70 -6.68
C ALA A 18 13.38 -10.31 -7.98
N ARG A 19 14.21 -10.49 -9.02
CA ARG A 19 13.75 -11.08 -10.30
C ARG A 19 13.39 -12.56 -10.16
N ALA A 20 14.24 -13.35 -9.51
CA ALA A 20 13.99 -14.76 -9.27
C ALA A 20 12.73 -15.00 -8.43
N THR A 21 12.47 -14.15 -7.43
CA THR A 21 11.24 -14.21 -6.62
C THR A 21 10.00 -13.87 -7.44
N ILE A 22 10.07 -12.89 -8.35
CA ILE A 22 8.94 -12.52 -9.21
C ILE A 22 8.62 -13.63 -10.21
N ASP A 23 9.62 -14.32 -10.75
CA ASP A 23 9.39 -15.44 -11.67
C ASP A 23 8.68 -16.60 -10.96
N LEU A 24 9.07 -16.91 -9.71
CA LEU A 24 8.33 -17.87 -8.88
C LEU A 24 6.90 -17.41 -8.59
N MET A 25 6.69 -16.13 -8.31
CA MET A 25 5.35 -15.59 -8.07
C MET A 25 4.48 -15.58 -9.33
N LYS A 26 5.07 -15.38 -10.51
CA LYS A 26 4.36 -15.47 -11.79
C LYS A 26 3.87 -16.89 -12.05
N ASP A 27 4.66 -17.90 -11.71
CA ASP A 27 4.26 -19.31 -11.84
C ASP A 27 3.02 -19.61 -10.97
N THR A 28 3.01 -19.12 -9.74
CA THR A 28 1.89 -19.36 -8.80
C THR A 28 0.64 -18.53 -9.09
N PHE A 29 0.80 -17.24 -9.42
CA PHE A 29 -0.31 -16.28 -9.48
C PHE A 29 -0.72 -15.84 -10.89
N GLY A 30 0.12 -16.10 -11.90
CA GLY A 30 -0.12 -15.71 -13.29
C GLY A 30 -0.36 -14.20 -13.44
N ASP A 31 -1.35 -13.85 -14.26
CA ASP A 31 -1.74 -12.46 -14.55
C ASP A 31 -2.32 -11.70 -13.35
N ARG A 32 -2.54 -12.37 -12.22
CA ARG A 32 -3.04 -11.76 -10.98
C ARG A 32 -1.93 -11.13 -10.13
N LEU A 33 -0.66 -11.27 -10.55
CA LEU A 33 0.46 -10.69 -9.84
C LEU A 33 0.59 -9.19 -10.10
N ILE A 34 0.31 -8.39 -9.07
CA ILE A 34 0.52 -6.94 -9.05
C ILE A 34 1.87 -6.67 -8.38
N SER A 35 2.87 -6.26 -9.17
CA SER A 35 4.22 -6.02 -8.64
C SER A 35 5.06 -5.15 -9.58
N ARG A 36 6.15 -4.58 -9.07
CA ARG A 36 7.17 -3.95 -9.90
C ARG A 36 7.76 -5.03 -10.81
N PHE A 37 7.56 -4.91 -12.13
CA PHE A 37 7.92 -5.94 -13.14
C PHE A 37 7.03 -7.20 -13.19
N GLY A 38 5.86 -7.17 -12.54
CA GLY A 38 4.79 -8.16 -12.70
C GLY A 38 3.93 -7.89 -13.96
N PRO A 39 3.01 -8.81 -14.31
CA PRO A 39 2.08 -8.63 -15.43
C PRO A 39 1.21 -7.38 -15.25
N VAL A 40 0.82 -7.05 -14.02
CA VAL A 40 0.27 -5.73 -13.68
C VAL A 40 1.38 -4.91 -13.04
N ASN A 41 1.90 -3.94 -13.81
CA ASN A 41 2.97 -3.07 -13.33
C ASN A 41 2.45 -2.12 -12.25
N TRP A 42 3.01 -2.24 -11.05
CA TRP A 42 2.59 -1.44 -9.90
C TRP A 42 3.77 -0.63 -9.37
N PRO A 43 3.60 0.68 -9.14
CA PRO A 43 4.71 1.52 -8.72
C PRO A 43 5.21 1.13 -7.31
N PRO A 44 6.45 1.48 -6.97
CA PRO A 44 6.97 1.26 -5.63
C PRO A 44 6.41 2.24 -4.61
N ARG A 45 6.22 1.80 -3.36
CA ARG A 45 5.57 2.55 -2.26
C ARG A 45 4.08 2.84 -2.51
N SER A 46 3.37 1.83 -3.01
CA SER A 46 1.95 1.94 -3.33
C SER A 46 1.00 1.63 -2.18
N CYS A 47 1.49 1.49 -0.94
CA CYS A 47 0.60 1.45 0.23
C CYS A 47 -0.21 2.76 0.35
N ASP A 48 0.26 3.86 -0.26
CA ASP A 48 -0.48 5.11 -0.37
C ASP A 48 -1.61 5.06 -1.43
N LEU A 49 -1.69 3.99 -2.24
CA LEU A 49 -2.64 3.87 -3.36
C LEU A 49 -3.76 2.87 -3.11
N THR A 50 -3.71 2.13 -2.02
CA THR A 50 -4.73 1.19 -1.61
C THR A 50 -5.63 1.87 -0.57
N PRO A 51 -6.93 2.09 -0.86
CA PRO A 51 -7.90 2.63 0.08
C PRO A 51 -7.94 1.93 1.44
N LEU A 52 -7.62 0.63 1.44
CA LEU A 52 -7.53 -0.15 2.67
C LEU A 52 -6.39 0.31 3.58
N ASP A 53 -5.23 0.61 2.99
CA ASP A 53 -4.02 0.92 3.75
C ASP A 53 -4.00 2.37 4.25
N TYR A 54 -4.41 3.35 3.41
CA TYR A 54 -4.40 4.75 3.83
C TYR A 54 -5.65 5.18 4.63
N PHE A 55 -6.79 4.50 4.43
CA PHE A 55 -8.05 4.88 5.08
C PHE A 55 -8.54 3.80 6.03
N LEU A 56 -8.87 2.60 5.54
CA LEU A 56 -9.64 1.64 6.34
C LEU A 56 -8.88 1.23 7.61
N TRP A 57 -7.60 0.84 7.48
CA TRP A 57 -6.86 0.34 8.63
C TRP A 57 -6.60 1.40 9.69
N GLY A 58 -6.22 2.62 9.30
CA GLY A 58 -6.03 3.73 10.24
C GLY A 58 -7.34 4.10 10.94
N TYR A 59 -8.42 4.26 10.16
CA TYR A 59 -9.72 4.66 10.65
C TYR A 59 -10.33 3.62 11.59
N VAL A 60 -10.47 2.38 11.13
CA VAL A 60 -11.08 1.30 11.90
C VAL A 60 -10.30 1.05 13.19
N LYS A 61 -8.96 0.99 13.11
CA LYS A 61 -8.12 0.80 14.30
C LYS A 61 -8.31 1.91 15.33
N SER A 62 -8.42 3.16 14.90
CA SER A 62 -8.60 4.30 15.83
C SER A 62 -9.91 4.20 16.63
N LEU A 63 -10.96 3.68 16.00
CA LEU A 63 -12.29 3.57 16.62
C LEU A 63 -12.44 2.28 17.43
N VAL A 64 -11.99 1.15 16.88
CA VAL A 64 -12.09 -0.17 17.53
C VAL A 64 -11.35 -0.23 18.87
N TYR A 65 -10.24 0.52 19.00
CA TYR A 65 -9.45 0.57 20.23
C TYR A 65 -9.76 1.79 21.12
N SER A 66 -10.73 2.63 20.76
CA SER A 66 -11.03 3.87 21.48
C SER A 66 -11.53 3.62 22.92
N ASP A 67 -12.27 2.53 23.11
CA ASP A 67 -12.85 2.06 24.37
C ASP A 67 -11.98 1.01 25.10
N LYS A 68 -10.80 0.68 24.56
CA LYS A 68 -9.81 -0.24 25.14
C LYS A 68 -10.42 -1.62 25.49
N PRO A 69 -10.86 -2.41 24.50
CA PRO A 69 -11.50 -3.68 24.75
C PRO A 69 -10.55 -4.64 25.49
N GLN A 70 -11.06 -5.30 26.53
CA GLN A 70 -10.29 -6.22 27.38
C GLN A 70 -10.53 -7.70 27.03
N THR A 71 -11.52 -7.98 26.19
CA THR A 71 -11.87 -9.33 25.75
C THR A 71 -11.93 -9.40 24.23
N LEU A 72 -11.78 -10.61 23.69
CA LEU A 72 -11.85 -10.83 22.25
C LEU A 72 -13.25 -10.54 21.72
N GLU A 73 -14.29 -10.94 22.46
CA GLU A 73 -15.69 -10.74 22.08
C GLU A 73 -16.00 -9.25 21.92
N HIS A 74 -15.53 -8.43 22.86
CA HIS A 74 -15.77 -6.98 22.79
C HIS A 74 -15.00 -6.34 21.62
N LEU A 75 -13.77 -6.79 21.36
CA LEU A 75 -13.00 -6.35 20.20
C LEU A 75 -13.71 -6.70 18.88
N GLU A 76 -14.24 -7.92 18.76
CA GLU A 76 -14.98 -8.34 17.57
C GLU A 76 -16.26 -7.52 17.38
N ASP A 77 -17.01 -7.26 18.44
CA ASP A 77 -18.22 -6.45 18.37
C ASP A 77 -17.93 -5.02 17.97
N ASN A 78 -16.83 -4.44 18.46
CA ASN A 78 -16.38 -3.11 18.03
C ASN A 78 -16.02 -3.08 16.55
N ILE A 79 -15.33 -4.11 16.05
CA ILE A 79 -15.02 -4.22 14.62
C ILE A 79 -16.32 -4.27 13.82
N ARG A 80 -17.29 -5.12 14.21
CA ARG A 80 -18.58 -5.23 13.52
C ARG A 80 -19.33 -3.90 13.50
N HIS A 81 -19.38 -3.20 14.64
CA HIS A 81 -20.05 -1.92 14.77
C HIS A 81 -19.40 -0.82 13.94
N VAL A 82 -18.08 -0.65 14.06
CA VAL A 82 -17.33 0.37 13.31
C VAL A 82 -17.44 0.14 11.80
N ILE A 83 -17.40 -1.11 11.34
CA ILE A 83 -17.56 -1.43 9.91
C ILE A 83 -18.98 -1.13 9.44
N ALA A 84 -20.00 -1.47 10.23
CA ALA A 84 -21.40 -1.16 9.90
C ALA A 84 -21.68 0.35 9.82
N ASP A 85 -20.97 1.13 10.61
CA ASP A 85 -21.07 2.59 10.65
C ASP A 85 -20.32 3.30 9.50
N ILE A 86 -19.64 2.57 8.62
CA ILE A 86 -18.99 3.14 7.43
C ILE A 86 -20.08 3.58 6.44
N ARG A 87 -20.35 4.89 6.44
CA ARG A 87 -21.34 5.51 5.56
C ARG A 87 -20.86 5.56 4.10
N PRO A 88 -21.76 5.42 3.10
CA PRO A 88 -21.42 5.54 1.67
C PRO A 88 -20.70 6.83 1.30
N GLN A 89 -21.08 7.97 1.90
CA GLN A 89 -20.46 9.27 1.62
C GLN A 89 -18.97 9.30 2.01
N MET A 90 -18.56 8.49 2.99
CA MET A 90 -17.16 8.36 3.37
C MET A 90 -16.39 7.56 2.33
N LEU A 91 -17.00 6.53 1.75
CA LEU A 91 -16.43 5.76 0.64
C LEU A 91 -16.32 6.60 -0.65
N GLU A 92 -17.26 7.50 -0.91
CA GLU A 92 -17.19 8.45 -2.02
C GLU A 92 -15.95 9.34 -1.91
N LYS A 93 -15.70 9.95 -0.74
CA LYS A 93 -14.48 10.75 -0.48
C LYS A 93 -13.21 9.93 -0.66
N VAL A 94 -13.22 8.66 -0.24
CA VAL A 94 -12.09 7.73 -0.40
C VAL A 94 -11.84 7.49 -1.88
N ASN A 95 -12.88 7.30 -2.67
CA ASN A 95 -12.76 7.13 -4.11
C ASN A 95 -12.26 8.41 -4.82
N GLU A 96 -12.76 9.59 -4.45
CA GLU A 96 -12.30 10.88 -4.99
C GLU A 96 -10.82 11.13 -4.72
N ASN A 97 -10.37 10.85 -3.49
CA ASN A 97 -8.97 10.94 -3.11
C ASN A 97 -8.12 9.90 -3.85
N TRP A 98 -8.64 8.68 -4.07
CA TRP A 98 -7.97 7.68 -4.87
C TRP A 98 -7.76 8.17 -6.31
N THR A 99 -8.79 8.68 -6.98
CA THR A 99 -8.68 9.28 -8.31
C THR A 99 -7.66 10.42 -8.34
N SER A 100 -7.69 11.31 -7.34
CA SER A 100 -6.75 12.43 -7.23
C SER A 100 -5.29 11.97 -7.09
N ARG A 101 -5.05 10.88 -6.35
CA ARG A 101 -3.72 10.26 -6.21
C ARG A 101 -3.23 9.65 -7.52
N PHE A 102 -4.11 8.99 -8.26
CA PHE A 102 -3.78 8.46 -9.59
C PHE A 102 -3.45 9.58 -10.58
N ASP A 103 -4.22 10.67 -10.56
CA ASP A 103 -3.97 11.84 -11.40
C ASP A 103 -2.63 12.50 -11.07
N TYR A 104 -2.29 12.61 -9.79
CA TYR A 104 -0.98 13.11 -9.37
C TYR A 104 0.14 12.21 -9.88
N ILE A 105 0.07 10.88 -9.70
CA ILE A 105 1.12 9.96 -10.16
C ILE A 105 1.32 10.07 -11.67
N ARG A 106 0.22 10.12 -12.43
CA ARG A 106 0.25 10.30 -13.88
C ARG A 106 0.95 11.61 -14.28
N ALA A 107 0.70 12.70 -13.54
CA ALA A 107 1.34 14.00 -13.80
C ALA A 107 2.81 14.05 -13.36
N SER A 108 3.18 13.29 -12.31
CA SER A 108 4.43 13.47 -11.56
C SER A 108 5.58 12.57 -11.99
N ARG A 109 5.39 11.68 -12.99
CA ARG A 109 6.40 10.69 -13.44
C ARG A 109 7.09 9.99 -12.25
N ASP A 110 6.30 9.47 -11.31
CA ASP A 110 6.76 8.73 -10.12
C ASP A 110 7.50 9.56 -9.04
N SER A 111 7.37 10.90 -9.05
CA SER A 111 7.84 11.72 -7.92
C SER A 111 7.03 11.44 -6.64
N HIS A 112 7.67 11.64 -5.48
CA HIS A 112 7.07 11.39 -4.16
C HIS A 112 5.79 12.19 -3.99
N MET A 113 4.67 11.52 -3.64
CA MET A 113 3.45 12.22 -3.25
C MET A 113 3.68 12.92 -1.91
N PRO A 114 3.41 14.22 -1.75
CA PRO A 114 3.24 14.77 -0.42
C PRO A 114 2.11 14.01 0.28
N GLU A 115 2.25 13.77 1.58
CA GLU A 115 1.24 13.12 2.41
C GLU A 115 -0.06 13.93 2.34
N ILE A 116 -0.98 13.55 1.46
CA ILE A 116 -2.31 14.16 1.40
C ILE A 116 -3.05 13.65 2.63
N ILE A 117 -3.08 14.49 3.66
CA ILE A 117 -3.83 14.25 4.90
C ILE A 117 -5.30 14.15 4.53
N PHE A 118 -5.85 12.95 4.70
CA PHE A 118 -7.26 12.69 4.54
C PHE A 118 -8.03 13.45 5.64
N LYS A 119 -8.75 14.51 5.29
CA LYS A 119 -9.67 15.20 6.21
C LYS A 119 -11.08 14.64 6.01
N MET A 120 -11.60 14.00 7.06
CA MET A 120 -13.01 13.59 7.14
C MET A 120 -13.96 14.76 7.17
#